data_AF-A0A845M3G9-F1
#
_entry.id   AF-A0A845M3G9-F1
#
_cell.length_a   1.000
_cell.length_b   1.000
_cell.length_c   1.000
_cell.angle_alpha   90.00
_cell.angle_beta   90.00
_cell.angle_gamma   90.00
#
_symmetry.space_group_name_H-M   'P 1'
#
loop_
_entity.id
_entity.type
_entity.pdbx_description
1 polymer ?
#
loop_
_entity_poly.entity_id
_entity_poly.type
_entity_poly.pdbx_seq_one_letter_code
_entity_poly.pdbx_strand_id
1 'polypeptide(L)' 'MTDLKFQHAQVLQNLIPVLERRIENALEQSRFDEAEALYQEVKHHQETLAELETEGVPATRTRPSFGGAMMRAEGREKS' A
#
# COMPACT_ATOMS: atom_id res chain seq x y z
N MET A 1 -22.30 -0.21 6.10
CA MET A 1 -21.43 0.09 4.94
C MET A 1 -20.07 -0.63 5.01
N THR A 2 -19.74 -1.34 6.09
CA THR A 2 -18.49 -2.13 6.22
C THR A 2 -18.50 -3.42 5.37
N ASP A 3 -19.68 -4.00 5.13
CA ASP A 3 -19.84 -5.26 4.40
C ASP A 3 -19.41 -5.19 2.93
N LEU A 4 -19.77 -4.11 2.22
CA LEU A 4 -19.42 -3.94 0.80
C LEU A 4 -17.92 -3.74 0.58
N LYS A 5 -17.25 -2.99 1.47
CA LYS A 5 -15.79 -2.77 1.39
C LYS A 5 -15.04 -4.08 1.65
N PHE A 6 -15.49 -4.86 2.62
CA PHE A 6 -14.92 -6.17 2.92
C PHE A 6 -15.11 -7.16 1.77
N GLN A 7 -16.31 -7.22 1.19
CA GLN A 7 -16.58 -8.03 0.00
C GLN A 7 -15.72 -7.59 -1.19
N HIS A 8 -15.55 -6.29 -1.40
CA HIS A 8 -14.70 -5.77 -2.48
C HIS A 8 -13.23 -6.16 -2.27
N ALA A 9 -12.68 -5.98 -1.07
CA ALA A 9 -11.33 -6.42 -0.73
C ALA A 9 -11.14 -7.93 -0.95
N GLN A 10 -12.14 -8.73 -0.56
CA GLN A 10 -12.11 -10.18 -0.75
C GLN A 10 -12.15 -10.59 -2.23
N VAL A 11 -12.87 -9.86 -3.08
CA VAL A 11 -12.83 -10.06 -4.53
C VAL A 11 -11.44 -9.76 -5.08
N LEU A 12 -10.84 -8.63 -4.69
CA LEU A 12 -9.50 -8.25 -5.14
C LEU A 12 -8.42 -9.25 -4.71
N GLN A 13 -8.48 -9.74 -3.47
CA GLN A 13 -7.56 -10.78 -2.96
C GLN A 13 -7.63 -12.08 -3.75
N ASN A 14 -8.79 -12.44 -4.31
CA ASN A 14 -8.96 -13.63 -5.14
C ASN A 14 -8.59 -13.37 -6.62
N LEU A 15 -8.78 -12.14 -7.10
CA LEU A 15 -8.54 -11.76 -8.50
C LEU A 15 -7.05 -11.57 -8.81
N ILE A 16 -6.30 -10.92 -7.91
CA ILE A 16 -4.88 -10.60 -8.12
C ILE A 16 -4.04 -11.85 -8.49
N PRO A 17 -4.12 -12.98 -7.77
CA PRO A 17 -3.36 -14.18 -8.13
C PRO A 17 -3.73 -14.77 -9.49
N VAL A 18 -4.97 -14.59 -9.93
CA VAL A 18 -5.42 -15.04 -11.25
C VAL A 18 -4.79 -14.17 -12.35
N LEU A 19 -4.75 -12.85 -12.14
CA LEU A 19 -4.10 -11.92 -13.06
C LEU A 19 -2.59 -12.15 -13.12
N GLU A 20 -1.93 -12.40 -11.99
CA GLU A 20 -0.50 -12.75 -11.93
C GLU A 20 -0.18 -13.99 -12.78
N ARG A 21 -0.98 -15.05 -12.68
CA ARG A 21 -0.83 -16.24 -13.55
C ARG A 21 -1.05 -15.94 -15.03
N ARG A 22 -1.96 -15.01 -15.35
CA ARG A 22 -2.19 -14.59 -16.74
C ARG A 22 -1.01 -13.78 -17.28
N ILE A 23 -0.35 -12.98 -16.45
CA ILE A 23 0.89 -12.28 -16.80
C ILE A 23 1.98 -13.31 -17.14
N GLU A 24 2.19 -14.31 -16.28
CA GLU A 24 3.17 -15.38 -16.53
C GLU A 24 2.90 -16.07 -17.88
N ASN A 25 1.65 -16.45 -18.14
CA ASN A 25 1.25 -17.06 -19.40
C ASN A 25 1.45 -16.13 -20.62
N ALA A 26 1.16 -14.84 -20.49
CA ALA A 26 1.39 -13.86 -21.55
C ALA A 26 2.89 -13.70 -21.84
N LEU A 27 3.74 -13.68 -20.81
CA LEU A 27 5.20 -13.64 -20.94
C LEU A 27 5.74 -14.92 -21.61
N GLU A 28 5.27 -16.10 -21.22
CA GLU A 28 5.63 -17.38 -21.87
C GLU A 28 5.28 -17.38 -23.36
N GLN A 29 4.16 -16.75 -23.74
CA GLN A 29 3.71 -16.63 -25.12
C GLN A 29 4.31 -15.43 -25.86
N SER A 30 5.25 -14.69 -25.25
CA SER A 30 5.85 -13.46 -25.80
C SER A 30 4.82 -12.37 -26.17
N ARG A 31 3.66 -12.36 -25.49
CA ARG A 31 2.61 -11.36 -25.62
C ARG A 31 2.87 -10.21 -24.64
N PHE A 32 3.92 -9.43 -24.91
CA PHE A 32 4.41 -8.41 -23.97
C PHE A 32 3.42 -7.27 -23.72
N ASP A 33 2.68 -6.82 -24.75
CA ASP A 33 1.67 -5.77 -24.59
C ASP A 33 0.53 -6.21 -23.65
N GLU A 34 0.12 -7.47 -23.74
CA GLU A 34 -0.89 -8.05 -22.85
C GLU A 34 -0.35 -8.21 -21.43
N ALA A 35 0.91 -8.65 -21.28
CA ALA A 35 1.56 -8.76 -19.98
C ALA A 35 1.69 -7.39 -19.29
N GLU A 36 2.05 -6.33 -20.04
CA GLU A 36 2.15 -4.97 -19.50
C GLU A 36 0.78 -4.44 -19.06
N ALA A 37 -0.27 -4.63 -19.87
CA ALA A 37 -1.62 -4.22 -19.51
C ALA A 37 -2.11 -4.91 -18.23
N LEU A 38 -1.91 -6.23 -18.12
CA LEU A 38 -2.25 -7.01 -16.94
C LEU A 38 -1.43 -6.57 -15.70
N TYR A 39 -0.16 -6.18 -15.89
CA TYR A 39 0.68 -5.70 -14.80
C TYR A 39 0.16 -4.38 -14.22
N GLN A 40 -0.26 -3.45 -15.08
CA GLN A 40 -0.88 -2.19 -14.63
C GLN A 40 -2.20 -2.45 -13.89
N GLU A 41 -3.00 -3.41 -14.35
CA GLU A 41 -4.25 -3.82 -13.71
C GLU A 41 -4.00 -4.40 -12.30
N VAL A 42 -3.03 -5.32 -12.17
CA VAL A 42 -2.61 -5.88 -10.86
C VAL A 42 -2.16 -4.77 -9.91
N LYS A 43 -1.31 -3.85 -10.39
CA LYS A 43 -0.83 -2.73 -9.59
C LYS A 43 -1.98 -1.88 -9.06
N HIS A 44 -2.93 -1.52 -9.93
CA HIS A 44 -4.10 -0.73 -9.54
C HIS A 44 -4.97 -1.47 -8.49
N HIS A 45 -5.16 -2.77 -8.65
CA HIS A 45 -5.91 -3.58 -7.68
C HIS A 45 -5.20 -3.71 -6.34
N GLN A 46 -3.86 -3.81 -6.32
CA GLN A 46 -3.08 -3.81 -5.08
C GLN A 46 -3.18 -2.47 -4.34
N GLU A 47 -3.09 -1.34 -5.06
CA GLU A 47 -3.30 0.00 -4.49
C GLU A 47 -4.70 0.14 -3.89
N THR A 48 -5.73 -0.28 -4.63
CA THR A 48 -7.13 -0.27 -4.17
C THR A 48 -7.34 -1.15 -2.94
N LEU A 49 -6.72 -2.34 -2.90
CA LEU A 49 -6.79 -3.22 -1.74
C LEU A 49 -6.16 -2.57 -0.51
N ALA A 50 -5.00 -1.93 -0.66
CA ALA A 50 -4.34 -1.21 0.43
C ALA A 50 -5.18 -0.04 0.94
N GLU A 51 -5.87 0.69 0.07
CA GLU A 51 -6.83 1.75 0.47
C GLU A 51 -8.01 1.18 1.27
N LEU A 52 -8.60 0.07 0.82
CA LEU A 52 -9.70 -0.58 1.52
C LEU A 52 -9.29 -1.13 2.90
N GLU A 53 -8.05 -1.62 3.03
CA GLU A 53 -7.50 -2.11 4.30
C GLU A 53 -7.15 -0.97 5.26
N THR A 54 -6.57 0.13 4.76
CA THR A 54 -6.19 1.29 5.59
C THR A 54 -7.39 2.08 6.11
N GLU A 55 -8.47 2.20 5.33
CA GLU A 55 -9.72 2.81 5.80
C GLU A 55 -10.44 1.98 6.88
N GLY A 56 -10.09 0.69 7.02
CA GLY A 56 -10.57 -0.20 8.07
C GLY A 56 -9.78 -0.12 9.39
N VAL A 57 -8.58 0.49 9.37
CA VAL A 57 -7.77 0.70 10.57
C VAL A 57 -8.11 2.08 11.12
N PRO A 58 -8.76 2.21 12.31
CA PRO A 58 -8.86 3.51 12.94
C PRO A 58 -7.44 4.03 13.10
N ALA A 59 -7.18 5.21 12.55
CA ALA A 59 -5.90 5.89 12.67
C ALA A 59 -5.56 6.09 14.16
N THR A 60 -4.96 5.08 14.79
CA THR A 60 -4.26 5.24 16.07
C THR A 60 -2.98 5.96 15.75
N ARG A 61 -3.13 7.26 15.47
CA ARG A 61 -2.33 8.37 15.96
C ARG A 61 -0.96 7.97 16.52
N THR A 62 -0.07 7.47 15.68
CA THR A 62 1.36 7.50 16.00
C THR A 62 1.84 8.91 15.69
N ARG A 63 1.47 9.83 16.59
CA ARG A 63 2.09 11.15 16.71
C ARG A 63 3.61 10.87 16.82
N PRO A 64 4.47 11.43 15.96
CA PRO A 64 5.91 11.30 16.19
C PRO A 64 6.19 11.97 17.53
N SER A 65 6.51 11.15 18.52
CA SER A 65 7.07 11.62 19.78
C SER A 65 8.46 12.15 19.43
N PHE A 66 8.57 13.45 19.16
CA PHE A 66 9.85 14.16 19.26
C PHE A 66 10.25 14.13 20.74
N GLY A 67 10.79 12.98 21.15
CA GLY A 67 11.19 12.67 22.50
C GLY A 67 12.52 11.94 22.45
N GLY A 68 13.60 12.72 22.52
CA GLY A 68 14.99 12.27 22.65
C GLY A 68 15.86 12.80 21.51
N ALA A 69 17.02 13.41 21.74
CA ALA A 69 17.80 13.62 22.95
C ALA A 69 18.96 14.58 22.63
N MET A 70 19.68 14.98 23.69
CA MET A 70 21.03 15.60 23.78
C MET A 70 21.08 17.14 23.72
N MET A 71 21.27 17.84 24.84
CA MET A 71 22.46 18.01 25.72
C MET A 71 23.48 19.05 25.22
N ARG A 72 23.72 20.04 26.11
CA ARG A 72 24.93 20.89 26.32
C ARG A 72 25.25 21.96 25.25
N ALA A 73 25.76 23.15 25.56
CA ALA A 73 26.39 23.70 26.75
C ALA A 73 26.27 25.26 26.79
N GLU A 74 26.24 25.78 28.02
CA GLU A 74 26.87 26.99 28.57
C GLU A 74 27.04 28.28 27.73
N GLY A 75 26.55 29.39 28.30
CA GLY A 75 27.42 30.55 28.57
C GLY A 75 27.03 31.91 27.98
N ARG A 76 26.68 32.84 28.88
CA ARG A 76 27.01 34.30 28.87
C ARG A 76 26.36 35.15 27.74
N GLU A 77 25.77 36.33 27.93
CA GLU A 77 26.03 37.45 28.85
C GLU A 77 24.72 38.22 29.15
N LYS A 78 24.53 38.61 30.42
CA LYS A 78 23.71 39.78 30.79
C LYS A 78 24.67 40.95 31.04
N SER A 79 24.17 42.14 30.71
CA SER A 79 24.64 43.52 30.94
C SER A 79 25.68 43.76 32.02
#